data_AF-A0A395WD19-F1
#
_entry.id   AF-A0A395WD19-F1
#
_cell.length_a   1.000
_cell.length_b   1.000
_cell.length_c   1.000
_cell.angle_alpha   90.00
_cell.angle_beta   90.00
_cell.angle_gamma   90.00
#
_symmetry.space_group_name_H-M   'P 1'
#
loop_
_entity.id
_entity.type
_entity.pdbx_description
1 polymer ?
#
loop_
_entity_poly.entity_id
_entity_poly.type
_entity_poly.pdbx_seq_one_letter_code
_entity_poly.pdbx_strand_id
1 'polypeptide(L)'
;MYNNYNPAQARIDSLMQQRQMIDQQIQQVQQYANIPPININNQITPQQQGNFDFNGKWVNDEQEARNFANANLPTILFDNNKSIFYMKYLDGTFKKFKFEEITEDNSNSIENRVNGIEKKLDDLICALSKPPKQANEQTKKGAQTK
;
A
#
# COMPACT_ATOMS: atom_id res chain seq x y z
N MET A 1 -15.84 -12.94 -66.53
CA MET A 1 -14.69 -13.43 -65.74
C MET A 1 -15.23 -14.12 -64.50
N TYR A 2 -15.50 -15.43 -64.58
CA TYR A 2 -15.96 -16.20 -63.43
C TYR A 2 -14.75 -16.53 -62.56
N ASN A 3 -14.64 -15.86 -61.42
CA ASN A 3 -13.61 -16.17 -60.43
C ASN A 3 -14.01 -17.46 -59.73
N ASN A 4 -13.39 -18.56 -60.14
CA ASN A 4 -13.64 -19.89 -59.59
C ASN A 4 -12.95 -19.96 -58.22
N TYR A 5 -13.69 -19.57 -57.17
CA TYR A 5 -13.21 -19.61 -55.79
C TYR A 5 -13.02 -21.08 -55.41
N ASN A 6 -11.78 -21.58 -55.48
CA ASN A 6 -11.49 -22.95 -55.10
C ASN A 6 -11.41 -23.04 -53.56
N PRO A 7 -12.37 -23.66 -52.87
CA PRO A 7 -12.42 -23.71 -51.41
C PRO A 7 -11.27 -24.53 -50.80
N ALA A 8 -10.52 -25.27 -51.62
CA ALA A 8 -9.25 -25.88 -51.22
C ALA A 8 -8.12 -24.84 -51.10
N GLN A 9 -8.09 -23.84 -51.99
CA GLN A 9 -7.07 -22.79 -51.99
C GLN A 9 -7.21 -21.88 -50.77
N ALA A 10 -8.44 -21.45 -50.45
CA ALA A 10 -8.71 -20.65 -49.25
C ALA A 10 -8.34 -21.39 -47.94
N ARG A 11 -8.50 -22.72 -47.93
CA ARG A 11 -8.04 -23.56 -46.80
C ARG A 11 -6.52 -23.64 -46.73
N ILE A 12 -5.84 -23.75 -47.86
CA ILE A 12 -4.36 -23.74 -47.92
C ILE A 12 -3.82 -22.40 -47.42
N ASP A 13 -4.40 -21.28 -47.84
CA ASP A 13 -3.98 -19.94 -47.41
C ASP A 13 -4.20 -19.74 -45.90
N SER A 14 -5.34 -20.20 -45.37
CA SER A 14 -5.62 -20.14 -43.93
C SER A 14 -4.66 -21.00 -43.11
N LEU A 15 -4.29 -22.20 -43.60
CA LEU A 15 -3.32 -23.07 -42.95
C LEU A 15 -1.91 -22.49 -43.02
N MET A 16 -1.56 -21.80 -44.10
CA MET A 16 -0.30 -21.08 -44.23
C MET A 16 -0.21 -19.91 -43.23
N GLN A 17 -1.29 -19.14 -43.09
CA GLN A 17 -1.36 -18.05 -42.13
C GLN A 17 -1.30 -18.56 -40.68
N GLN A 18 -1.98 -19.68 -40.40
CA GLN A 18 -1.89 -20.35 -39.10
C GLN A 18 -0.47 -20.86 -38.82
N ARG A 19 0.19 -21.44 -39.81
CA ARG A 19 1.58 -21.92 -39.69
C ARG A 19 2.55 -20.77 -39.41
N GLN A 20 2.41 -19.63 -40.08
CA GLN A 20 3.25 -18.45 -39.80
C GLN A 20 3.05 -17.91 -38.38
N MET A 21 1.81 -17.92 -37.86
CA MET A 21 1.55 -17.54 -36.47
C MET A 21 2.17 -18.53 -35.48
N ILE A 22 2.08 -19.83 -35.75
CA ILE A 22 2.70 -20.86 -34.93
C ILE A 22 4.23 -20.73 -34.95
N ASP A 23 4.83 -20.47 -36.11
CA ASP A 23 6.28 -20.28 -36.24
C ASP A 23 6.77 -19.03 -35.46
N GLN A 24 6.01 -17.93 -35.45
CA GLN A 24 6.31 -16.76 -34.59
C GLN A 24 6.23 -17.10 -33.10
N GLN A 25 5.22 -17.89 -32.68
CA GLN A 25 5.11 -18.32 -31.29
C GLN A 25 6.26 -19.28 -30.91
N ILE A 26 6.66 -20.19 -31.80
CA ILE A 26 7.79 -21.11 -31.56
C ILE A 26 9.12 -20.36 -31.47
N GLN A 27 9.34 -19.30 -32.27
CA GLN A 27 10.54 -18.48 -32.12
C GLN A 27 10.60 -17.75 -30.77
N GLN A 28 9.46 -17.35 -30.20
CA GLN A 28 9.42 -16.85 -28.82
C GLN A 28 9.71 -17.95 -27.81
N VAL A 29 9.22 -19.18 -28.06
CA VAL A 29 9.43 -20.32 -27.14
C VAL A 29 10.86 -20.85 -27.16
N GLN A 30 11.56 -20.85 -28.29
CA GLN A 30 12.96 -21.28 -28.32
C GLN A 30 13.91 -20.30 -27.62
N GLN A 31 13.52 -19.03 -27.44
CA GLN A 31 14.24 -18.12 -26.54
C GLN A 31 14.13 -18.56 -25.08
N TYR A 32 13.07 -19.29 -24.71
CA TYR A 32 12.88 -19.89 -23.39
C TYR A 32 13.59 -21.25 -23.20
N ALA A 33 14.25 -21.82 -24.21
CA ALA A 33 15.01 -23.06 -24.06
C ALA A 33 16.47 -22.83 -23.59
N ASN A 34 16.96 -21.58 -23.69
CA ASN A 34 18.24 -21.14 -23.14
C ASN A 34 18.05 -20.26 -21.90
N ILE A 35 17.10 -20.59 -21.02
CA ILE A 35 16.94 -19.86 -19.76
C ILE A 35 17.94 -20.43 -18.75
N PRO A 36 18.92 -19.64 -18.27
CA PRO A 36 19.66 -19.99 -17.05
C PRO A 36 18.67 -20.13 -15.87
N PRO A 37 18.98 -20.93 -14.83
CA PRO A 37 18.07 -21.24 -13.74
C PRO A 37 17.36 -19.99 -13.18
N ILE A 38 16.06 -20.15 -12.94
CA ILE A 38 15.09 -19.13 -12.52
C ILE A 38 15.73 -18.09 -11.59
N ASN A 39 15.88 -16.88 -12.09
CA ASN A 39 16.12 -15.72 -11.25
C ASN A 39 14.78 -15.29 -10.66
N ILE A 40 14.59 -15.52 -9.35
CA ILE A 40 13.38 -15.14 -8.61
C ILE A 40 13.19 -13.61 -8.58
N ASN A 41 14.15 -12.82 -9.09
CA ASN A 41 13.95 -11.40 -9.40
C ASN A 41 13.22 -11.17 -10.73
N ASN A 42 12.22 -12.00 -11.03
CA ASN A 42 11.35 -11.77 -12.18
C ASN A 42 10.51 -10.52 -11.93
N GLN A 43 10.92 -9.48 -12.63
CA GLN A 43 10.10 -8.36 -13.07
C GLN A 43 8.67 -8.86 -13.36
N ILE A 44 7.74 -8.42 -12.51
CA ILE A 44 6.34 -8.31 -12.91
C ILE A 44 6.34 -7.25 -14.01
N THR A 45 6.50 -7.63 -15.27
CA THR A 45 6.04 -6.81 -16.38
C THR A 45 4.53 -7.01 -16.45
N PRO A 46 3.70 -6.02 -16.05
CA PRO A 46 2.27 -6.14 -16.27
C PRO A 46 2.08 -6.08 -17.79
N GLN A 47 1.49 -7.12 -18.36
CA GLN A 47 0.86 -6.99 -19.68
C GLN A 47 -0.13 -5.83 -19.58
N GLN A 48 0.08 -4.81 -20.40
CA GLN A 48 -0.83 -3.67 -20.48
C GLN A 48 -2.19 -4.13 -20.98
N GLN A 49 -3.15 -4.24 -20.07
CA GLN A 49 -4.57 -4.03 -20.36
C GLN A 49 -5.19 -3.27 -19.18
N GLY A 50 -5.29 -1.94 -19.34
CA GLY A 50 -5.90 -1.02 -18.40
C GLY A 50 -4.89 -0.06 -17.77
N ASN A 51 -5.11 1.25 -17.94
CA ASN A 51 -4.37 2.38 -17.36
C ASN A 51 -3.62 2.04 -16.05
N PHE A 52 -2.33 1.72 -16.17
CA PHE A 52 -1.49 1.42 -15.01
C PHE A 52 -0.94 2.73 -14.44
N ASP A 53 -1.51 3.17 -13.31
CA ASP A 53 -1.27 4.45 -12.63
C ASP A 53 -0.02 4.44 -11.71
N PHE A 54 0.78 3.37 -11.73
CA PHE A 54 1.89 3.20 -10.80
C PHE A 54 3.24 3.08 -11.50
N ASN A 55 4.02 4.16 -11.49
CA ASN A 55 5.41 4.15 -11.96
C ASN A 55 6.37 3.90 -10.79
N GLY A 56 6.51 2.65 -10.36
CA GLY A 56 7.43 2.29 -9.27
C GLY A 56 8.35 1.11 -9.57
N LYS A 57 9.49 1.07 -8.88
CA LYS A 57 10.50 0.01 -9.02
C LYS A 57 11.34 -0.15 -7.74
N TRP A 58 12.03 -1.28 -7.64
CA TRP A 58 13.03 -1.52 -6.60
C TRP A 58 14.41 -1.01 -7.03
N VAL A 59 15.21 -0.58 -6.05
CA VAL A 59 16.59 -0.08 -6.19
C VAL A 59 17.45 -0.56 -5.04
N ASN A 60 18.76 -0.61 -5.25
CA ASN A 60 19.69 -1.08 -4.20
C ASN A 60 20.23 0.06 -3.33
N ASP A 61 20.20 1.30 -3.84
CA ASP A 61 20.66 2.48 -3.12
C ASP A 61 20.11 3.80 -3.71
N GLU A 62 20.47 4.91 -3.08
CA GLU A 62 20.06 6.25 -3.49
C GLU A 62 20.66 6.69 -4.84
N GLN A 63 21.84 6.20 -5.21
CA GLN A 63 22.49 6.55 -6.48
C GLN A 63 21.73 5.92 -7.64
N GLU A 64 21.40 4.63 -7.53
CA GLU A 64 20.51 3.96 -8.47
C GLU A 64 19.14 4.65 -8.51
N ALA A 65 18.59 5.03 -7.36
CA ALA A 65 17.32 5.75 -7.29
C ALA A 65 17.33 7.07 -8.08
N ARG A 66 18.38 7.88 -7.91
CA ARG A 66 18.56 9.14 -8.64
C ARG A 66 18.73 8.93 -10.14
N ASN A 67 19.48 7.90 -10.55
CA ASN A 67 19.66 7.58 -11.96
C ASN A 67 18.34 7.25 -12.65
N PHE A 68 17.47 6.49 -11.99
CA PHE A 68 16.14 6.16 -12.51
C PHE A 68 15.18 7.35 -12.48
N ALA A 69 15.27 8.20 -11.47
CA ALA A 69 14.43 9.39 -11.34
C ALA A 69 14.69 10.45 -12.45
N ASN A 70 15.80 10.37 -13.18
CA ASN A 70 16.06 11.26 -14.32
C ASN A 70 15.09 11.06 -15.50
N ALA A 71 14.35 9.95 -15.56
CA ALA A 71 13.20 9.84 -16.45
C ALA A 71 12.11 10.82 -15.97
N ASN A 72 11.64 11.73 -16.83
CA ASN A 72 10.75 12.88 -16.51
C ASN A 72 9.36 12.54 -15.93
N LEU A 73 9.16 11.34 -15.39
CA LEU A 73 7.94 10.91 -14.75
C LEU A 73 8.08 11.01 -13.22
N PRO A 74 6.98 11.28 -12.49
CA PRO A 74 6.91 10.98 -11.07
C PRO A 74 7.15 9.48 -10.87
N THR A 75 7.90 9.13 -9.84
CA THR A 75 8.19 7.72 -9.56
C THR A 75 8.40 7.49 -8.07
N ILE A 76 8.02 6.30 -7.63
CA ILE A 76 8.24 5.81 -6.27
C ILE A 76 9.22 4.63 -6.34
N LEU A 77 10.33 4.72 -5.61
CA LEU A 77 11.45 3.79 -5.69
C LEU A 77 11.69 3.19 -4.31
N PHE A 78 11.57 1.87 -4.15
CA PHE A 78 11.77 1.19 -2.87
C PHE A 78 13.20 0.67 -2.75
N ASP A 79 13.85 0.93 -1.61
CA ASP A 79 15.21 0.44 -1.35
C ASP A 79 15.17 -1.01 -0.87
N ASN A 80 15.95 -1.90 -1.51
CA ASN A 80 16.02 -3.31 -1.15
C ASN A 80 16.72 -3.57 0.19
N ASN A 81 17.56 -2.63 0.64
CA ASN A 81 18.50 -2.84 1.73
C ASN A 81 18.11 -2.06 2.99
N LYS A 82 17.21 -1.10 2.87
CA LYS A 82 16.81 -0.19 3.95
C LYS A 82 15.30 -0.04 3.94
N SER A 83 14.70 0.14 5.12
CA SER A 83 13.27 0.47 5.28
C SER A 83 12.99 1.92 4.88
N ILE A 84 13.27 2.25 3.61
CA ILE A 84 13.11 3.58 3.04
C ILE A 84 12.52 3.46 1.62
N PHE A 85 11.91 4.53 1.16
CA PHE A 85 11.61 4.72 -0.25
C PHE A 85 12.00 6.13 -0.69
N TYR A 86 12.23 6.29 -1.98
CA TYR A 86 12.49 7.56 -2.63
C TYR A 86 11.29 7.93 -3.51
N MET A 87 10.99 9.22 -3.61
CA MET A 87 9.90 9.73 -4.42
C MET A 87 10.38 10.90 -5.25
N LYS A 88 10.20 10.81 -6.57
CA LYS A 88 10.27 11.97 -7.45
C LYS A 88 8.87 12.52 -7.71
N TYR A 89 8.70 13.79 -7.44
CA TYR A 89 7.48 14.54 -7.68
C TYR A 89 7.43 15.08 -9.11
N LEU A 90 6.25 15.53 -9.54
CA LEU A 90 6.02 16.20 -10.83
C LEU A 90 6.88 17.46 -11.01
N ASP A 91 7.17 18.17 -9.92
CA ASP A 91 8.00 19.37 -9.91
C ASP A 91 9.51 19.08 -10.01
N GLY A 92 9.89 17.80 -10.12
CA GLY A 92 11.28 17.34 -10.16
C GLY A 92 11.93 17.15 -8.79
N THR A 93 11.25 17.49 -7.69
CA THR A 93 11.76 17.28 -6.34
C THR A 93 11.97 15.79 -6.08
N PHE A 94 13.11 15.44 -5.48
CA PHE A 94 13.44 14.08 -5.07
C PHE A 94 13.53 13.99 -3.55
N LYS A 95 12.61 13.25 -2.91
CA LYS A 95 12.56 13.07 -1.46
C LYS A 95 12.81 11.62 -1.06
N LYS A 96 13.22 11.46 0.19
CA LYS A 96 13.51 10.17 0.83
C LYS A 96 12.64 10.05 2.08
N PHE A 97 12.01 8.90 2.25
CA PHE A 97 11.10 8.58 3.34
C PHE A 97 11.58 7.32 4.03
N LYS A 98 11.48 7.27 5.35
CA LYS A 98 11.83 6.12 6.16
C LYS A 98 10.58 5.54 6.79
N PHE A 99 10.44 4.22 6.74
CA PHE A 99 9.46 3.49 7.52
C PHE A 99 10.05 3.18 8.89
N GLU A 100 9.28 3.50 9.92
CA GLU A 100 9.55 3.10 11.29
C GLU A 100 8.35 2.33 11.79
N GLU A 101 8.59 1.18 12.39
CA GLU A 101 7.53 0.40 13.03
C GLU A 101 7.05 1.15 14.27
N ILE A 102 5.75 1.39 14.35
CA ILE A 102 5.12 1.90 15.57
C ILE A 102 4.62 0.68 16.35
N THR A 103 5.41 0.23 17.31
CA THR A 103 4.95 -0.76 18.28
C THR A 103 4.06 -0.06 19.30
N GLU A 104 2.75 -0.37 19.31
CA GLU A 104 1.89 0.02 20.41
C GLU A 104 2.34 -0.73 21.67
N ASP A 105 2.83 0.01 22.65
CA ASP A 105 3.34 -0.53 23.91
C ASP A 105 2.15 -0.99 24.77
N ASN A 106 1.63 -2.19 24.46
CA ASN A 106 0.49 -2.80 25.17
C ASN A 106 0.83 -3.17 26.63
N SER A 107 2.10 -3.09 27.03
CA SER A 107 2.57 -3.32 28.39
C SER A 107 1.96 -2.32 29.40
N ASN A 108 1.79 -1.06 28.99
CA ASN A 108 1.23 0.00 29.83
C ASN A 108 -0.31 -0.07 29.98
N SER A 109 -1.01 -0.88 29.18
CA SER A 109 -2.48 -0.92 29.20
C SER A 109 -3.01 -1.55 30.50
N ILE A 110 -2.38 -2.61 30.99
CA ILE A 110 -2.83 -3.31 32.19
C ILE A 110 -2.52 -2.47 33.44
N GLU A 111 -1.30 -1.94 33.57
CA GLU A 111 -0.92 -1.10 34.72
C GLU A 111 -1.76 0.18 34.79
N ASN A 112 -2.02 0.84 33.66
CA ASN A 112 -2.91 2.01 33.64
C ASN A 112 -4.36 1.67 34.01
N ARG A 113 -4.85 0.50 33.60
CA ARG A 113 -6.19 0.02 34.00
C ARG A 113 -6.26 -0.30 35.48
N VAL A 114 -5.22 -0.93 36.04
CA VAL A 114 -5.11 -1.22 37.48
C VAL A 114 -5.07 0.06 38.28
N ASN A 115 -4.17 1.01 37.94
CA ASN A 115 -4.07 2.31 38.58
C ASN A 115 -5.40 3.10 38.51
N GLY A 116 -6.11 3.01 37.37
CA GLY A 116 -7.42 3.63 37.21
C GLY A 116 -8.52 2.99 38.06
N ILE A 117 -8.43 1.69 38.35
CA ILE A 117 -9.35 0.98 39.25
C ILE A 117 -9.07 1.37 40.70
N GLU A 118 -7.80 1.36 41.11
CA GLU A 118 -7.38 1.74 42.47
C GLU A 118 -7.86 3.15 42.82
N LYS A 119 -7.63 4.11 41.94
CA LYS A 119 -8.10 5.49 42.13
C LYS A 119 -9.63 5.59 42.30
N LYS A 120 -10.39 4.82 41.51
CA LYS A 120 -11.86 4.82 41.61
C LYS A 120 -12.35 4.20 42.92
N LEU A 121 -11.64 3.18 43.42
CA LEU A 121 -11.93 2.58 44.71
C LEU A 121 -11.65 3.57 45.84
N ASP A 122 -10.52 4.27 45.80
CA ASP A 122 -10.19 5.31 46.77
C ASP A 122 -11.21 6.45 46.77
N ASP A 123 -11.66 6.90 45.59
CA ASP A 123 -12.70 7.91 45.46
C ASP A 123 -14.03 7.45 46.06
N LEU A 124 -14.42 6.19 45.85
CA LEU A 124 -15.63 5.59 46.43
C LEU A 124 -15.53 5.46 47.94
N ILE A 125 -14.40 4.97 48.47
CA ILE A 125 -14.16 4.86 49.91
C ILE A 125 -14.20 6.26 50.54
N CYS A 126 -13.57 7.25 49.92
CA CYS A 126 -13.62 8.65 50.36
C CYS A 126 -15.03 9.25 50.31
N ALA A 127 -15.86 8.87 49.33
CA ALA A 127 -17.24 9.32 49.25
C ALA A 127 -18.13 8.69 50.33
N LEU A 128 -17.93 7.41 50.61
CA LEU A 128 -18.70 6.64 51.60
C LEU A 128 -18.29 6.93 53.05
N SER A 129 -17.04 7.37 53.28
CA SER A 129 -16.54 7.78 54.59
C SER A 129 -16.93 9.20 54.99
N LYS A 130 -17.49 9.99 54.07
CA LYS A 130 -18.05 11.32 54.39
C LYS A 130 -19.45 11.14 55.01
N PRO A 131 -19.75 11.78 56.15
CA PRO A 131 -21.09 11.73 56.72
C PRO A 131 -22.11 12.29 55.73
N PRO A 132 -23.36 11.79 55.71
CA PRO A 132 -24.38 12.23 54.77
C PRO A 132 -24.59 13.74 54.94
N LYS A 133 -24.35 14.50 53.86
CA LYS A 133 -24.72 15.92 53.83
C LYS A 133 -26.23 16.01 54.00
N GLN A 134 -26.67 16.49 55.16
CA GLN A 134 -28.07 16.84 55.37
C GLN A 134 -28.47 17.87 54.33
N ALA A 135 -29.42 17.50 53.47
CA ALA A 135 -30.10 18.42 52.58
C ALA A 135 -31.02 19.31 53.42
N ASN A 136 -30.50 20.39 54.00
CA ASN A 136 -31.36 21.37 54.63
C ASN A 136 -30.72 22.76 54.66
N GLU A 137 -30.90 23.51 53.58
CA GLU A 137 -31.06 24.96 53.69
C GLU A 137 -32.29 25.37 52.89
N GLN A 138 -33.43 25.35 53.58
CA GLN A 138 -34.60 26.14 53.18
C GLN A 138 -34.18 27.61 53.04
N THR A 139 -34.27 28.13 51.83
CA THR A 139 -34.22 29.57 51.57
C THR A 139 -35.45 30.21 52.21
N LYS A 140 -35.29 30.84 53.37
CA LYS A 140 -36.31 31.70 53.98
C LYS A 140 -35.88 33.18 53.94
N LYS A 141 -36.74 33.94 53.28
CA LYS A 141 -37.10 35.36 53.50
C LYS A 141 -36.15 36.46 53.03
N GLY A 142 -36.70 37.26 52.12
CA GLY A 142 -36.35 38.66 51.89
C GLY A 142 -37.44 39.36 51.09
N ALA A 143 -38.66 39.46 51.65
CA ALA A 143 -39.67 40.37 51.14
C ALA A 143 -39.26 41.81 51.48
N GLN A 144 -39.08 42.66 50.46
CA GLN A 144 -39.00 44.10 50.64
C GLN A 144 -40.15 44.77 49.88
N THR A 145 -41.15 45.20 50.64
CA THR A 145 -42.04 46.31 50.31
C THR A 145 -41.36 47.62 50.72
N LYS A 146 -41.17 48.54 49.76
CA LYS A 146 -41.86 49.83 49.67
C LYS A 146 -41.36 50.60 48.46
#